data_AF-A0A9J5W8B8-F1
#
_entry.id   AF-A0A9J5W8B8-F1
#
_cell.length_a   1.000
_cell.length_b   1.000
_cell.length_c   1.000
_cell.angle_alpha   90.00
_cell.angle_beta   90.00
_cell.angle_gamma   90.00
#
_symmetry.space_group_name_H-M   'P 1'
#
loop_
_entity.id
_entity.type
_entity.pdbx_description
1 polymer ?
#
loop_
_entity_poly.entity_id
_entity_poly.type
_entity_poly.pdbx_seq_one_letter_code
_entity_poly.pdbx_strand_id
1 'polypeptide(L)' 'MLHRCVAEKRQHENGPGAFAMYYYHKSKQYRSILEVRKYVFKGLSKFEVDQETTEVKEEVISMTTS' A
#
# COMPACT_ATOMS: atom_id res chain seq x y z
N MET A 1 -0.24 -13.67 -5.82
CA MET A 1 0.92 -12.81 -6.14
C MET A 1 0.41 -11.40 -6.39
N LEU A 2 0.94 -10.37 -5.71
CA LEU A 2 0.66 -8.96 -6.03
C LEU A 2 1.05 -8.73 -7.49
N HIS A 3 0.08 -8.78 -8.40
CA HIS A 3 0.35 -8.67 -9.83
C HIS A 3 0.96 -7.29 -10.10
N ARG A 4 2.29 -7.25 -10.29
CA ARG A 4 3.08 -6.15 -10.86
C ARG A 4 3.30 -4.90 -9.98
N CYS A 5 3.23 -5.00 -8.65
CA CYS A 5 3.79 -3.96 -7.79
C CYS A 5 5.28 -4.19 -7.58
N VAL A 6 6.13 -3.23 -7.98
CA VAL A 6 7.59 -3.26 -7.76
C VAL A 6 7.93 -2.26 -6.66
N ALA A 7 8.69 -2.70 -5.65
CA ALA A 7 9.25 -1.80 -4.65
C ALA A 7 10.76 -1.64 -4.93
N GLU A 8 11.21 -0.40 -5.05
CA GLU A 8 12.61 -0.05 -5.34
C GLU A 8 13.17 0.83 -4.23
N LYS A 9 14.30 0.42 -3.66
CA LYS A 9 15.04 1.19 -2.68
C LYS A 9 16.15 1.95 -3.42
N ARG A 10 16.10 3.29 -3.42
CA ARG A 10 17.15 4.13 -4.01
C ARG A 10 17.88 4.89 -2.91
N GLN A 11 19.20 4.94 -3.03
CA GLN A 11 20.03 5.77 -2.16
C GLN A 11 19.96 7.23 -2.65
N HIS A 12 19.86 8.18 -1.73
CA HIS A 12 19.97 9.60 -2.09
C HIS A 12 21.40 9.92 -2.51
N GLU A 13 21.55 10.64 -3.63
CA GLU A 13 22.85 11.06 -4.15
C GLU A 13 23.55 12.10 -3.25
N ASN A 14 22.79 12.81 -2.39
CA ASN A 14 23.25 13.99 -1.66
C ASN A 14 23.42 13.81 -0.14
N GLY A 15 23.64 12.60 0.38
CA GLY A 15 23.97 12.44 1.80
C GLY A 15 24.21 10.99 2.24
N PRO A 16 25.03 10.77 3.27
CA PRO A 16 25.33 9.43 3.75
C PRO A 16 24.09 8.78 4.38
N GLY A 17 23.61 7.69 3.78
CA GLY A 17 22.72 6.72 4.43
C GLY A 17 21.20 6.93 4.27
N ALA A 18 20.73 8.01 3.64
CA ALA A 18 19.31 8.20 3.38
C ALA A 18 18.87 7.36 2.16
N PHE A 19 17.89 6.48 2.36
CA PHE A 19 17.26 5.71 1.29
C PHE A 19 15.79 6.13 1.14
N ALA A 20 15.34 6.27 -0.10
CA ALA A 20 13.94 6.44 -0.45
C ALA A 20 13.38 5.12 -1.00
N MET A 21 12.14 4.80 -0.59
CA MET A 21 11.37 3.68 -1.12
C MET A 21 10.40 4.20 -2.17
N TYR A 22 10.46 3.63 -3.37
CA TYR A 22 9.55 3.93 -4.47
C TYR A 22 8.74 2.69 -4.81
N TYR A 23 7.45 2.88 -5.04
CA TYR A 23 6.56 1.77 -5.39
C TYR A 23 5.95 2.03 -6.76
N TYR A 24 5.96 1.03 -7.63
CA TYR A 24 5.47 1.16 -9.00
C TYR A 24 4.42 0.09 -9.28
N HIS A 25 3.32 0.48 -9.91
CA HIS A 25 2.38 -0.46 -10.50
C HIS A 25 1.99 0.03 -11.88
N LYS A 26 2.35 -0.72 -12.92
CA LYS A 26 2.26 -0.29 -14.33
C LYS A 26 2.99 1.04 -14.53
N SER A 27 2.30 2.09 -15.00
CA SER A 27 2.84 3.44 -15.20
C SER A 27 2.64 4.38 -14.00
N LYS A 28 2.10 3.89 -12.87
CA LYS A 28 1.88 4.70 -11.67
C LYS A 28 3.00 4.50 -10.66
N GLN A 29 3.51 5.61 -10.16
CA GLN A 29 4.43 5.67 -9.03
C GLN A 29 3.66 6.07 -7.78
N TYR A 30 3.95 5.41 -6.66
CA TYR A 30 3.44 5.71 -5.34
C TYR A 30 4.61 6.03 -4.42
N ARG A 31 4.42 7.01 -3.54
CA ARG A 31 5.47 7.53 -2.65
C ARG A 31 5.42 6.93 -1.26
N SER A 32 4.39 6.16 -0.94
CA SER A 32 4.24 5.51 0.36
C SER A 32 3.57 4.14 0.26
N ILE A 33 3.83 3.29 1.25
CA ILE A 33 3.17 1.99 1.38
C ILE A 33 1.65 2.13 1.59
N LEU A 34 1.21 3.23 2.22
CA LEU A 34 -0.20 3.55 2.44
C LEU A 34 -0.92 3.72 1.10
N GLU A 35 -0.34 4.49 0.17
CA GLU A 35 -0.92 4.68 -1.16
C GLU A 35 -1.00 3.37 -1.95
N VAL A 36 0.02 2.51 -1.82
CA VAL A 36 0.03 1.18 -2.43
C VAL A 36 -1.12 0.33 -1.88
N ARG A 37 -1.27 0.27 -0.54
CA ARG A 37 -2.33 -0.49 0.11
C ARG A 37 -3.71 0.05 -0.29
N LYS A 38 -3.92 1.36 -0.24
CA LYS A 38 -5.17 1.99 -0.72
C LYS A 38 -5.47 1.64 -2.17
N TYR A 39 -4.47 1.55 -3.04
CA TYR A 39 -4.66 1.15 -4.44
C TYR A 39 -4.98 -0.34 -4.61
N VAL A 40 -4.24 -1.22 -3.93
CA VAL A 40 -4.40 -2.68 -4.03
C VAL A 40 -5.77 -3.11 -3.50
N PHE A 41 -6.21 -2.53 -2.39
CA PHE A 41 -7.49 -2.84 -1.76
C PHE A 41 -8.65 -1.98 -2.29
N LYS A 42 -8.39 -1.09 -3.27
CA LYS A 42 -9.44 -0.28 -3.88
C LYS A 42 -10.49 -1.17 -4.54
N GLY A 43 -11.73 -1.06 -4.11
CA GLY A 43 -12.86 -1.81 -4.67
C GLY A 43 -13.08 -3.18 -4.04
N LEU A 44 -12.26 -3.58 -3.06
CA LEU A 44 -12.57 -4.71 -2.20
C LEU A 44 -13.30 -4.16 -0.98
N SER A 45 -14.64 -4.17 -1.02
CA SER A 45 -15.53 -3.53 -0.02
C SER A 45 -15.41 -4.07 1.41
N LYS A 46 -14.57 -5.08 1.63
CA LYS A 46 -14.34 -5.73 2.93
C LYS A 46 -13.00 -5.37 3.54
N PHE A 47 -12.21 -4.48 2.91
CA PHE A 47 -10.89 -4.13 3.41
C PHE A 47 -10.79 -2.63 3.66
N GLU A 48 -10.44 -2.28 4.88
CA GLU A 48 -10.12 -0.92 5.29
C GLU A 48 -8.59 -0.81 5.47
N VAL A 49 -8.02 0.31 5.02
CA VAL A 49 -6.60 0.62 5.22
C VAL A 49 -6.49 1.74 6.23
N ASP A 50 -6.01 1.40 7.43
CA ASP A 50 -5.77 2.33 8.51
C ASP A 50 -4.70 3.34 8.11
N GLN A 51 -5.00 4.63 8.20
CA GLN A 51 -4.11 5.67 7.69
C GLN A 51 -2.90 5.92 8.60
N GLU A 52 -3.02 5.66 9.89
CA GLU A 52 -1.98 5.94 10.90
C GLU A 52 -0.98 4.80 10.98
N THR A 53 -1.48 3.58 11.11
CA THR A 53 -0.67 2.35 11.25
C THR A 53 -0.33 1.73 9.91
N THR A 54 -0.99 2.15 8.83
CA THR A 54 -0.96 1.55 7.48
C THR A 54 -1.53 0.14 7.40
N GLU A 55 -2.03 -0.44 8.50
CA GLU A 55 -2.55 -1.81 8.54
C GLU A 55 -3.80 -1.98 7.68
N VAL A 56 -4.01 -3.21 7.21
CA VAL A 56 -5.20 -3.57 6.43
C VAL A 56 -6.07 -4.46 7.29
N LYS A 57 -7.29 -4.01 7.59
CA LYS A 57 -8.27 -4.76 8.37
C LYS A 57 -9.32 -5.32 7.42
N GLU A 58 -9.64 -6.59 7.60
CA GLU A 58 -10.80 -7.19 6.95
C GLU A 58 -12.04 -6.86 7.78
N GLU A 59 -12.96 -6.08 7.23
CA GLU A 59 -14.30 -5.92 7.79
C GLU A 59 -15.05 -7.23 7.60
N VAL A 60 -15.05 -8.05 8.64
CA VAL A 60 -15.98 -9.16 8.75
C VAL A 60 -17.37 -8.55 8.88
N ILE A 61 -18.10 -8.49 7.76
CA ILE A 61 -19.51 -8.13 7.77
C ILE A 61 -20.21 -9.26 8.54
N SER A 62 -20.43 -9.04 9.84
CA SER A 62 -21.31 -9.87 10.65
C SER A 62 -22.68 -9.82 10.00
N MET A 63 -23.04 -10.85 9.25
CA MET A 63 -24.42 -11.07 8.84
C MET A 63 -25.20 -11.34 10.11
N THR A 64 -25.83 -10.31 10.67
CA THR A 64 -26.94 -10.51 11.60
C THR A 64 -28.06 -11.17 10.81
N THR A 65 -28.08 -12.50 10.83
CA THR A 65 -29.25 -13.29 10.50
C THR A 65 -30.33 -12.94 11.52
N SER A 66 -31.31 -12.13 11.10
CA SER A 66 -32.60 -11.98 11.80
C SER A 66 -33.49 -13.18 11.53
#